data_AF-A0A650CF70-F1
#
_entry.id   AF-A0A650CF70-F1
#
_cell.length_a   1.000
_cell.length_b   1.000
_cell.length_c   1.000
_cell.angle_alpha   90.00
_cell.angle_beta   90.00
_cell.angle_gamma   90.00
#
_symmetry.space_group_name_H-M   'P 1'
#
loop_
_entity.id
_entity.type
_entity.pdbx_description
1 polymer ?
#
loop_
_entity_poly.entity_id
_entity_poly.type
_entity_poly.pdbx_seq_one_letter_code
_entity_poly.pdbx_strand_id
1 'polypeptide(L)'
;MPFYAYVGRFDFRISLLTHDVSDDAVRELTRIPKLLRVSYLHNDKMYFYIIGQDHMFVKITEFINTLSNNYDFVYDLHLHPITPSMNFSVASSIPYEHFSKEGKWIISEEELLNVFEKELARIKK
;
A
#
# COMPACT_ATOMS: atom_id res chain seq x y z
N MET A 1 -16.69 -14.36 15.51
CA MET A 1 -16.82 -13.67 14.21
C MET A 1 -16.33 -14.61 13.13
N PRO A 2 -17.16 -14.99 12.13
CA PRO A 2 -16.65 -15.76 11.00
C PRO A 2 -15.81 -14.84 10.10
N PHE A 3 -14.61 -15.30 9.73
CA PHE A 3 -13.74 -14.63 8.77
C PHE A 3 -14.14 -15.06 7.36
N TYR A 4 -14.53 -14.13 6.49
CA TYR A 4 -14.74 -14.40 5.07
C TYR A 4 -13.40 -14.37 4.36
N ALA A 5 -12.79 -15.54 4.15
CA ALA A 5 -11.66 -15.66 3.24
C ALA A 5 -12.19 -15.61 1.80
N TYR A 6 -11.99 -14.48 1.11
CA TYR A 6 -12.28 -14.37 -0.30
C TYR A 6 -11.26 -15.22 -1.09
N VAL A 7 -11.65 -16.42 -1.50
CA VAL A 7 -10.86 -17.30 -2.37
C VAL A 7 -10.99 -16.81 -3.82
N GLY A 8 -10.45 -15.63 -4.09
CA GLY A 8 -10.29 -15.10 -5.45
C GLY A 8 -8.82 -15.19 -5.87
N ARG A 9 -8.54 -15.60 -7.10
CA ARG A 9 -7.20 -15.47 -7.68
C ARG A 9 -6.98 -13.99 -7.99
N PHE A 10 -6.02 -13.35 -7.32
CA PHE A 10 -5.65 -11.96 -7.53
C PHE A 10 -4.19 -11.90 -7.92
N ASP A 11 -3.89 -11.15 -8.98
CA ASP A 11 -2.53 -11.01 -9.50
C ASP A 11 -1.86 -9.75 -8.94
N PHE A 12 -2.66 -8.72 -8.63
CA PHE A 12 -2.16 -7.45 -8.09
C PHE A 12 -3.09 -6.78 -7.07
N ARG A 13 -2.50 -5.85 -6.33
CA ARG A 13 -3.16 -4.83 -5.52
C ARG A 13 -2.76 -3.44 -6.01
N ILE A 14 -3.72 -2.53 -6.09
CA ILE A 14 -3.51 -1.10 -6.23
C ILE A 14 -3.74 -0.41 -4.88
N SER A 15 -2.77 0.40 -4.47
CA SER A 15 -2.92 1.41 -3.42
C SER A 15 -3.08 2.76 -4.11
N LEU A 16 -4.29 3.30 -4.08
CA LEU A 16 -4.63 4.58 -4.68
C LEU A 16 -4.75 5.62 -3.56
N LEU A 17 -3.96 6.67 -3.64
CA LEU A 17 -3.99 7.82 -2.73
C LEU A 17 -4.52 9.02 -3.50
N THR A 18 -5.64 9.59 -3.09
CA THR A 18 -6.22 10.78 -3.73
C THR A 18 -6.03 12.01 -2.84
N HIS A 19 -5.79 13.16 -3.46
CA HIS A 19 -5.64 14.46 -2.82
C HIS A 19 -6.77 15.38 -3.29
N ASP A 20 -7.35 16.15 -2.37
CA ASP A 20 -8.41 17.13 -2.64
C ASP A 20 -9.63 16.56 -3.40
N VAL A 21 -10.00 15.32 -3.07
CA VAL A 21 -11.08 14.59 -3.77
C VAL A 21 -12.46 15.02 -3.26
N SER A 22 -13.41 15.26 -4.17
CA SER A 22 -14.80 15.58 -3.82
C SER A 22 -15.60 14.34 -3.43
N ASP A 23 -16.62 14.50 -2.58
CA ASP A 23 -17.51 13.41 -2.16
C ASP A 23 -18.18 12.68 -3.34
N ASP A 24 -18.50 13.41 -4.42
CA ASP A 24 -19.05 12.81 -5.64
C ASP A 24 -18.02 11.92 -6.36
N ALA A 25 -16.76 12.35 -6.45
CA ALA A 25 -15.69 11.54 -7.01
C ALA A 25 -15.43 10.29 -6.16
N VAL A 26 -15.46 10.42 -4.83
CA VAL A 26 -15.33 9.30 -3.90
C VAL A 26 -16.46 8.29 -4.14
N ARG A 27 -17.71 8.77 -4.26
CA ARG A 27 -18.85 7.90 -4.55
C ARG A 27 -18.65 7.12 -5.85
N GLU A 28 -18.14 7.74 -6.90
CA GLU A 28 -17.84 7.04 -8.15
C GLU A 28 -16.67 6.05 -8.01
N LEU A 29 -15.60 6.41 -7.29
CA LEU A 29 -14.48 5.51 -7.01
C LEU A 29 -14.93 4.26 -6.21
N THR A 30 -15.95 4.37 -5.36
CA THR A 30 -16.49 3.21 -4.63
C THR A 30 -17.21 2.20 -5.52
N ARG A 31 -17.50 2.54 -6.78
CA ARG A 31 -18.11 1.62 -7.76
C ARG A 31 -17.12 0.64 -8.38
N ILE A 32 -15.82 0.77 -8.11
CA ILE A 32 -14.81 -0.20 -8.55
C ILE A 32 -15.13 -1.55 -7.89
N PRO A 33 -15.54 -2.60 -8.63
CA PRO A 33 -16.07 -3.84 -8.04
C PRO A 33 -15.08 -4.62 -7.18
N LYS A 34 -13.79 -4.32 -7.29
CA LYS A 34 -12.71 -4.96 -6.55
C LYS A 34 -12.06 -4.04 -5.51
N LEU A 35 -12.73 -2.94 -5.17
CA LEU A 35 -12.39 -2.13 -4.02
C LEU A 35 -12.74 -2.90 -2.75
N LEU A 36 -11.78 -3.12 -1.86
CA LEU A 36 -12.00 -3.81 -0.60
C LEU A 36 -12.07 -2.88 0.60
N ARG A 37 -11.40 -1.72 0.51
CA ARG A 37 -11.31 -0.79 1.64
C ARG A 37 -11.09 0.63 1.16
N VAL A 38 -11.71 1.57 1.88
CA VAL A 38 -11.42 3.01 1.84
C VAL A 38 -10.95 3.43 3.22
N SER A 39 -10.02 4.38 3.33
CA SER A 39 -9.60 4.96 4.59
C SER A 39 -9.29 6.43 4.44
N TYR A 40 -9.79 7.22 5.38
CA TYR A 40 -9.46 8.63 5.52
C TYR A 40 -8.09 8.74 6.17
N LEU A 41 -7.19 9.50 5.57
CA LEU A 41 -5.88 9.80 6.09
C LEU A 41 -5.84 11.24 6.61
N HIS A 42 -4.75 11.58 7.31
CA HIS A 42 -4.50 12.96 7.73
C HIS A 42 -4.28 13.86 6.50
N ASN A 43 -4.63 15.15 6.61
CA ASN A 43 -4.56 16.16 5.54
C ASN A 43 -5.52 15.91 4.36
N ASP A 44 -6.76 15.51 4.64
CA ASP A 44 -7.85 15.38 3.64
C ASP A 44 -7.54 14.41 2.48
N LYS A 45 -6.57 13.51 2.68
CA LYS A 45 -6.23 12.45 1.73
C LYS A 45 -7.10 11.24 1.96
N MET A 46 -7.39 10.52 0.88
CA MET A 46 -8.08 9.24 0.94
C MET A 46 -7.25 8.12 0.34
N TYR A 47 -7.32 6.97 1.00
CA TYR A 47 -6.66 5.74 0.59
C TYR A 47 -7.69 4.71 0.14
N PHE A 48 -7.51 4.17 -1.06
CA PHE A 48 -8.32 3.12 -1.64
C PHE A 48 -7.47 1.86 -1.88
N TYR A 49 -7.95 0.74 -1.34
CA TYR A 49 -7.34 -0.57 -1.50
C TYR A 49 -8.14 -1.37 -2.53
N ILE A 50 -7.56 -1.53 -3.73
CA ILE A 50 -8.19 -2.24 -4.84
C ILE A 50 -7.36 -3.49 -5.14
N ILE A 51 -8.01 -4.61 -5.43
CA ILE A 51 -7.33 -5.82 -5.90
C ILE A 51 -7.79 -6.16 -7.31
N GLY A 52 -7.05 -6.98 -8.04
CA GLY A 52 -7.42 -7.29 -9.41
C GLY A 52 -6.66 -8.45 -10.01
N GLN A 53 -7.10 -8.83 -11.20
CA GLN A 53 -6.41 -9.73 -12.10
C GLN A 53 -5.84 -8.92 -13.25
N ASP A 54 -4.76 -9.37 -13.88
CA ASP A 54 -3.99 -8.59 -14.87
C ASP A 54 -4.86 -7.93 -15.94
N HIS A 55 -5.85 -8.65 -16.47
CA HIS A 55 -6.77 -8.15 -17.50
C HIS A 55 -7.67 -6.97 -17.05
N MET A 56 -7.77 -6.72 -15.75
CA MET A 56 -8.57 -5.63 -15.17
C MET A 56 -7.77 -4.35 -14.99
N PHE A 57 -6.43 -4.43 -14.97
CA PHE A 57 -5.56 -3.30 -14.61
C PHE A 57 -5.85 -2.06 -15.46
N VAL A 58 -5.78 -2.21 -16.79
CA VAL A 58 -5.97 -1.12 -17.75
C VAL A 58 -7.33 -0.43 -17.53
N LYS A 59 -8.40 -1.22 -17.43
CA LYS A 59 -9.77 -0.68 -17.23
C LYS A 59 -9.92 0.07 -15.91
N ILE A 60 -9.31 -0.42 -14.84
CA ILE A 60 -9.34 0.26 -13.54
C ILE A 60 -8.58 1.59 -13.64
N THR A 61 -7.40 1.60 -14.26
CA THR A 61 -6.61 2.82 -14.41
C THR A 61 -7.26 3.85 -15.34
N GLU A 62 -7.91 3.42 -16.42
CA GLU A 62 -8.68 4.29 -17.32
C GLU A 62 -9.87 4.91 -16.60
N PHE A 63 -10.59 4.12 -15.79
CA PHE A 63 -11.69 4.62 -14.99
C PHE A 63 -11.23 5.68 -13.98
N ILE A 64 -10.15 5.41 -13.24
CA ILE A 64 -9.58 6.37 -12.27
C ILE A 64 -9.13 7.66 -12.98
N ASN A 65 -8.42 7.55 -14.11
CA ASN A 65 -8.01 8.69 -14.92
C ASN A 65 -9.21 9.52 -15.41
N THR A 66 -10.28 8.85 -15.85
CA THR A 66 -11.50 9.52 -16.30
C THR A 66 -12.13 10.31 -15.15
N LEU A 67 -12.21 9.72 -13.96
CA LEU A 67 -12.72 10.42 -12.79
C LEU A 67 -11.82 11.57 -12.37
N SER A 68 -10.50 11.39 -12.39
CA SER A 68 -9.53 12.44 -12.08
C SER A 68 -9.71 13.66 -12.98
N ASN A 69 -9.90 13.46 -14.29
CA ASN A 69 -10.18 14.54 -15.23
C ASN A 69 -11.57 15.17 -15.04
N ASN A 70 -12.60 14.37 -14.76
CA ASN A 70 -13.97 14.87 -14.63
C ASN A 70 -14.23 15.63 -13.32
N TYR A 71 -13.52 15.25 -12.26
CA TYR A 71 -13.72 15.79 -10.91
C TYR A 71 -12.51 16.59 -10.39
N ASP A 72 -11.50 16.81 -11.24
CA ASP A 72 -10.31 17.63 -10.98
C ASP A 72 -9.58 17.27 -9.67
N PHE A 73 -9.20 16.00 -9.52
CA PHE A 73 -8.40 15.54 -8.38
C PHE A 73 -7.09 14.92 -8.82
N VAL A 74 -6.07 15.06 -7.97
CA VAL A 74 -4.75 14.45 -8.15
C VAL A 74 -4.67 13.14 -7.38
N TYR A 75 -3.96 12.15 -7.92
CA TYR A 75 -3.77 10.89 -7.23
C TYR A 75 -2.40 10.27 -7.47
N ASP A 76 -1.94 9.50 -6.47
CA ASP A 76 -0.81 8.59 -6.58
C ASP A 76 -1.33 7.16 -6.67
N LEU A 77 -0.80 6.40 -7.62
CA LEU A 77 -1.17 5.00 -7.83
C LEU A 77 0.05 4.10 -7.66
N HIS A 78 0.00 3.23 -6.65
CA HIS A 78 1.03 2.23 -6.41
C HIS A 78 0.51 0.84 -6.74
N LEU A 79 1.14 0.20 -7.72
CA LEU A 79 0.86 -1.18 -8.10
C LEU A 79 1.76 -2.14 -7.32
N HIS A 80 1.16 -3.14 -6.68
CA HIS A 80 1.87 -4.18 -5.95
C HIS A 80 1.48 -5.55 -6.53
N PRO A 81 2.42 -6.32 -7.11
CA PRO A 81 2.14 -7.70 -7.48
C PRO A 81 1.86 -8.52 -6.22
N ILE A 82 0.82 -9.36 -6.25
CA ILE A 82 0.49 -10.28 -5.16
C ILE A 82 1.24 -11.60 -5.34
N THR A 83 1.58 -11.95 -6.58
CA THR A 83 2.31 -13.17 -6.93
C THR A 83 3.68 -12.88 -7.58
N PRO A 84 4.75 -13.56 -7.16
CA PRO A 84 4.81 -14.53 -6.05
C PRO A 84 4.76 -13.82 -4.68
N SER A 85 3.83 -14.25 -3.82
CA SER A 85 3.58 -13.68 -2.48
C SER A 85 4.76 -13.82 -1.52
N MET A 86 5.67 -14.76 -1.78
CA MET A 86 6.79 -15.09 -0.90
C MET A 86 8.01 -14.17 -1.05
N ASN A 87 8.19 -13.45 -2.16
CA ASN A 87 9.41 -12.65 -2.35
C ASN A 87 9.29 -11.22 -1.78
N PHE A 88 8.08 -10.63 -1.76
CA PHE A 88 7.90 -9.22 -1.37
C PHE A 88 7.58 -9.03 0.12
N SER A 89 6.95 -10.02 0.74
CA SER A 89 6.62 -10.01 2.18
C SER A 89 7.86 -10.01 3.08
N VAL A 90 8.97 -10.59 2.59
CA VAL A 90 10.27 -10.64 3.30
C VAL A 90 11.03 -9.32 3.16
N ALA A 91 10.84 -8.60 2.05
CA ALA A 91 11.59 -7.37 1.75
C ALA A 91 11.05 -6.11 2.45
N SER A 92 9.78 -6.12 2.86
CA SER A 92 9.10 -4.90 3.35
C SER A 92 9.42 -4.57 4.81
N SER A 93 9.90 -5.54 5.57
CA SER A 93 10.21 -5.43 7.00
C SER A 93 11.71 -5.40 7.31
N ILE A 94 12.56 -5.40 6.27
CA ILE A 94 14.01 -5.36 6.43
C ILE A 94 14.50 -4.00 5.93
N PRO A 95 15.04 -3.12 6.80
CA PRO A 95 15.77 -1.95 6.34
C PRO A 95 16.88 -2.42 5.40
N TYR A 96 16.79 -2.01 4.13
CA TYR A 96 17.72 -2.40 3.06
C TYR A 96 19.19 -2.04 3.33
N GLU A 97 19.44 -1.28 4.39
CA GLU A 97 20.76 -0.76 4.76
C GLU A 97 21.68 -1.84 5.39
N HIS A 98 21.14 -2.97 5.87
CA HIS A 98 21.93 -3.97 6.62
C HIS A 98 22.02 -5.37 5.98
N PHE A 99 21.49 -5.53 4.75
CA PHE A 99 21.52 -6.82 4.05
C PHE A 99 22.72 -6.87 3.11
N SER A 100 23.78 -7.57 3.51
CA SER A 100 24.97 -7.74 2.66
C SER A 100 24.63 -8.58 1.41
N LYS A 101 25.42 -8.40 0.33
CA LYS A 101 25.30 -9.18 -0.91
C LYS A 101 25.44 -10.71 -0.71
N GLU A 102 25.93 -11.13 0.45
CA GLU A 102 26.13 -12.53 0.85
C GLU A 102 24.97 -13.08 1.71
N GLY A 103 23.90 -12.31 1.91
CA GLY A 103 22.73 -12.76 2.68
C GLY A 103 22.98 -12.85 4.19
N LYS A 104 24.03 -12.21 4.69
CA LYS A 104 24.35 -12.14 6.12
C LYS A 104 23.99 -10.77 6.67
N TRP A 105 23.39 -10.77 7.85
CA TRP A 105 23.19 -9.58 8.67
C TRP A 105 24.55 -9.07 9.14
N ILE A 106 24.94 -7.88 8.68
CA ILE A 106 26.12 -7.19 9.19
C ILE A 106 25.59 -6.01 9.98
N ILE A 107 25.28 -6.25 11.26
CA ILE A 107 25.03 -5.19 12.23
C ILE A 107 26.17 -5.31 13.23
N SER A 108 26.92 -4.23 13.40
CA SER A 108 27.94 -4.19 14.46
C SER A 108 27.27 -4.19 15.83
N GLU A 109 27.89 -4.83 16.83
CA GLU A 109 27.36 -4.86 18.21
C GLU A 109 27.10 -3.44 18.75
N GLU A 110 27.94 -2.49 18.34
CA GLU A 110 27.86 -1.07 18.68
C GLU A 110 26.63 -0.36 18.08
N GLU A 111 26.28 -0.63 16.82
CA GLU A 111 25.04 -0.10 16.22
C GLU A 111 23.79 -0.66 16.89
N LEU A 112 23.81 -1.95 17.23
CA LEU A 112 22.70 -2.62 17.92
C LEU A 112 22.44 -1.98 19.28
N LEU A 113 23.50 -1.74 20.06
CA LEU A 113 23.43 -1.05 21.35
C LEU A 113 22.88 0.38 21.22
N ASN A 114 23.38 1.15 20.25
CA ASN A 114 22.91 2.52 20.01
C ASN A 114 21.42 2.60 19.64
N VAL A 115 20.93 1.67 18.81
CA VAL A 115 19.51 1.59 18.45
C VAL A 115 18.66 1.24 19.68
N PHE A 116 19.11 0.28 20.49
CA PHE A 116 18.43 -0.10 21.73
C PHE A 116 18.33 1.08 22.71
N GLU A 117 19.42 1.81 22.95
CA GLU A 117 19.43 2.95 23.87
C GLU A 117 18.50 4.08 23.40
N LYS A 118 18.47 4.35 22.09
CA LYS A 118 17.63 5.38 21.49
C LYS A 118 16.13 5.06 21.62
N GLU A 119 15.74 3.81 21.37
CA GLU A 119 14.34 3.39 21.54
C GLU A 119 13.92 3.36 23.01
N LEU A 120 14.82 2.93 23.91
CA LEU A 120 14.55 2.89 25.35
C LEU A 120 14.38 4.30 25.94
N ALA A 121 15.12 5.29 25.44
CA ALA A 121 14.93 6.70 25.79
C ALA A 121 13.59 7.27 25.27
N ARG A 122 13.14 6.82 24.10
CA ARG A 122 11.85 7.24 23.52
C ARG A 122 10.66 6.72 24.32
N ILE A 123 10.71 5.47 24.80
CA ILE A 123 9.65 4.84 25.59
C ILE A 123 9.55 5.45 27.00
N LYS A 124 10.66 5.94 27.55
CA LYS A 124 10.71 6.58 28.87
C LYS A 124 10.24 8.04 28.88
N LYS A 125 9.87 8.60 27.73
CA LYS A 125 9.44 9.99 27.56
C LYS A 125 7.93 10.06 27.36
#